data_AF-A0A7W1LNX4-F1
#
_entry.id   AF-A0A7W1LNX4-F1
#
_cell.length_a   1.000
_cell.length_b   1.000
_cell.length_c   1.000
_cell.angle_alpha   90.00
_cell.angle_beta   90.00
_cell.angle_gamma   90.00
#
_symmetry.space_group_name_H-M   'P 1'
#
loop_
_entity.id
_entity.type
_entity.pdbx_description
1 polymer ?
#
loop_
_entity_poly.entity_id
_entity_poly.type
_entity_poly.pdbx_seq_one_letter_code
_entity_poly.pdbx_strand_id
1 'polypeptide(L)'
;MTHDVILTGHIAVGVAGVCLGPLAIAQLARGTAGWLALAYHLAVAMVCASAIGLAVLDFAGLWWFVLVAAGSYAFAVRAQVAIHRGGSGWQARAVRGFGGAYIALWTAIVVVSVPGIPVVWAVPALVGIPALEWFAHTIGAQLRARAADPMAV
;
A
#
# COMPACT_ATOMS: atom_id res chain seq x y z
N MET A 1 27.50 -5.07 -9.79
CA MET A 1 27.28 -6.39 -9.14
C MET A 1 26.29 -6.27 -7.98
N THR A 2 26.67 -5.82 -6.78
CA THR A 2 25.75 -5.76 -5.62
C THR A 2 24.54 -4.86 -5.83
N HIS A 3 24.75 -3.66 -6.41
CA HIS A 3 23.68 -2.72 -6.73
C HIS A 3 22.64 -3.32 -7.69
N ASP A 4 23.09 -3.97 -8.76
CA ASP A 4 22.21 -4.53 -9.81
C ASP A 4 21.34 -5.68 -9.27
N VAL A 5 21.90 -6.50 -8.37
CA VAL A 5 21.16 -7.58 -7.69
C VAL A 5 20.06 -6.99 -6.80
N ILE A 6 20.37 -5.97 -6.00
CA ILE A 6 19.39 -5.31 -5.13
C ILE A 6 18.31 -4.63 -5.98
N LEU A 7 18.69 -3.95 -7.06
CA LEU A 7 17.77 -3.28 -7.96
C LEU A 7 16.81 -4.27 -8.64
N THR A 8 17.33 -5.39 -9.14
CA THR A 8 16.51 -6.44 -9.76
C THR A 8 15.53 -7.04 -8.76
N GLY A 9 16.00 -7.32 -7.54
CA GLY A 9 15.15 -7.79 -6.44
C GLY A 9 14.07 -6.76 -6.06
N HIS A 10 14.44 -5.48 -5.95
CA HIS A 10 13.53 -4.39 -5.66
C HIS A 10 12.40 -4.31 -6.69
N ILE A 11 12.74 -4.39 -7.98
CA ILE A 11 11.76 -4.37 -9.07
C ILE A 11 10.84 -5.60 -9.00
N ALA A 12 11.39 -6.81 -8.84
CA ALA A 12 10.61 -8.03 -8.78
C ALA A 12 9.60 -8.02 -7.62
N VAL A 13 10.05 -7.62 -6.42
CA VAL A 13 9.18 -7.48 -5.25
C VAL A 13 8.19 -6.32 -5.44
N GLY A 14 8.59 -5.22 -6.07
CA GLY A 14 7.73 -4.09 -6.40
C GLY A 14 6.56 -4.50 -7.30
N VAL A 15 6.84 -5.25 -8.37
CA VAL A 15 5.82 -5.83 -9.26
C VAL A 15 4.89 -6.76 -8.49
N ALA A 16 5.44 -7.64 -7.64
CA ALA A 16 4.62 -8.49 -6.79
C ALA A 16 3.71 -7.67 -5.86
N GLY A 17 4.22 -6.60 -5.25
CA GLY A 17 3.44 -5.68 -4.42
C GLY A 17 2.30 -5.02 -5.18
N VAL A 18 2.55 -4.54 -6.41
CA VAL A 18 1.52 -3.94 -7.26
C VAL A 18 0.42 -4.94 -7.65
N CYS A 19 0.79 -6.19 -7.94
CA CYS A 19 -0.18 -7.24 -8.26
C CYS A 19 -0.97 -7.70 -7.03
N LEU A 20 -0.31 -7.82 -5.88
CA LEU A 20 -0.94 -8.28 -4.63
C LEU A 20 -1.84 -7.23 -3.98
N GLY A 21 -1.55 -5.94 -4.16
CA GLY A 21 -2.28 -4.83 -3.54
C GLY A 21 -3.80 -4.90 -3.75
N PRO A 22 -4.31 -4.90 -5.00
CA PRO A 22 -5.75 -4.98 -5.27
C PRO A 22 -6.40 -6.23 -4.70
N LEU A 23 -5.71 -7.38 -4.78
CA LEU A 23 -6.23 -8.66 -4.28
C LEU A 23 -6.32 -8.69 -2.76
N ALA A 24 -5.30 -8.16 -2.07
CA ALA A 24 -5.28 -8.03 -0.61
C ALA A 24 -6.35 -7.05 -0.12
N ILE A 25 -6.50 -5.90 -0.81
CA ILE A 25 -7.54 -4.91 -0.50
C ILE A 25 -8.94 -5.51 -0.69
N ALA A 26 -9.17 -6.25 -1.78
CA ALA A 26 -10.44 -6.92 -2.03
C ALA A 26 -10.73 -8.02 -1.00
N GLN A 27 -9.71 -8.75 -0.53
CA GLN A 27 -9.86 -9.73 0.55
C GLN A 27 -10.28 -9.03 1.86
N LEU A 28 -9.62 -7.94 2.23
CA LEU A 28 -9.94 -7.15 3.43
C LEU A 28 -11.33 -6.53 3.35
N ALA A 29 -11.75 -6.06 2.17
CA ALA A 29 -13.09 -5.53 1.93
C ALA A 29 -14.20 -6.57 2.15
N ARG A 30 -13.90 -7.86 1.92
CA ARG A 30 -14.78 -8.99 2.26
C ARG A 30 -14.75 -9.37 3.74
N GLY A 31 -13.95 -8.67 4.53
CA GLY A 31 -13.85 -8.90 5.97
C GLY A 31 -12.94 -10.04 6.40
N THR A 32 -12.06 -10.50 5.51
CA THR A 32 -11.08 -11.53 5.85
C THR A 32 -9.66 -10.95 5.79
N ALA A 33 -8.88 -11.18 6.83
CA ALA A 33 -7.44 -10.93 6.81
C ALA A 33 -6.74 -12.28 6.60
N GLY A 34 -6.46 -12.61 5.34
CA GLY A 34 -5.86 -13.88 4.95
C GLY A 34 -4.41 -13.74 4.52
N TRP A 35 -3.90 -14.80 3.88
CA TRP A 35 -2.51 -14.87 3.42
C TRP A 35 -2.16 -13.76 2.42
N LEU A 36 -3.10 -13.24 1.62
CA LEU A 36 -2.83 -12.14 0.69
C LEU A 36 -2.51 -10.84 1.43
N ALA A 37 -3.20 -10.57 2.53
CA ALA A 37 -2.92 -9.40 3.35
C ALA A 37 -1.51 -9.46 3.94
N LEU A 38 -1.08 -10.65 4.38
CA LEU A 38 0.29 -10.88 4.84
C LEU A 38 1.30 -10.75 3.70
N ALA A 39 1.05 -11.41 2.56
CA ALA A 39 1.93 -11.38 1.40
C ALA A 39 2.14 -9.95 0.88
N TYR A 40 1.07 -9.16 0.80
CA TYR A 40 1.16 -7.75 0.41
C TYR A 40 1.95 -6.92 1.43
N HIS A 41 1.71 -7.11 2.73
CA HIS A 41 2.49 -6.43 3.77
C HIS A 41 3.99 -6.75 3.67
N LEU A 42 4.33 -8.03 3.49
CA LEU A 42 5.72 -8.48 3.32
C LEU A 42 6.34 -7.92 2.03
N ALA A 43 5.58 -7.89 0.93
CA ALA A 43 6.06 -7.29 -0.32
C ALA A 43 6.40 -5.80 -0.11
N VAL A 44 5.51 -5.02 0.52
CA VAL A 44 5.76 -3.60 0.83
C VAL A 44 6.98 -3.45 1.75
N ALA A 45 7.12 -4.29 2.77
CA ALA A 45 8.28 -4.28 3.68
C ALA A 45 9.58 -4.53 2.93
N MET A 46 9.61 -5.54 2.05
CA MET A 46 10.77 -5.89 1.23
C MET A 46 11.13 -4.80 0.21
N VAL A 47 10.13 -4.14 -0.41
CA VAL A 47 10.35 -2.95 -1.26
C VAL A 47 10.97 -1.82 -0.45
N CYS A 48 10.47 -1.54 0.75
CA CYS A 48 11.01 -0.49 1.61
C CYS A 48 12.44 -0.79 2.06
N ALA A 49 12.72 -2.03 2.47
CA ALA A 49 14.06 -2.46 2.88
C ALA A 49 15.07 -2.37 1.72
N SER A 50 14.68 -2.81 0.52
CA SER A 50 15.54 -2.71 -0.67
C SER A 50 15.72 -1.26 -1.14
N ALA A 51 14.70 -0.40 -1.05
CA ALA A 51 14.83 1.04 -1.32
C ALA A 51 15.84 1.71 -0.38
N ILE A 52 15.79 1.39 0.93
CA ILE A 52 16.78 1.88 1.89
C ILE A 52 18.17 1.34 1.55
N GLY A 53 18.29 0.07 1.17
CA GLY A 53 19.56 -0.51 0.73
C GLY A 53 20.17 0.21 -0.47
N LEU A 54 19.35 0.53 -1.48
CA LEU A 54 19.77 1.33 -2.64
C LEU A 54 20.17 2.75 -2.22
N ALA A 55 19.41 3.38 -1.33
CA ALA A 55 19.72 4.71 -0.81
C ALA A 55 21.00 4.75 0.02
N VAL A 56 21.39 3.67 0.71
CA VAL A 56 22.68 3.61 1.41
C VAL A 56 23.84 3.48 0.44
N LEU A 57 23.65 2.75 -0.68
CA LEU A 57 24.68 2.56 -1.69
C LEU A 57 24.92 3.82 -2.54
N ASP A 58 23.88 4.61 -2.81
CA ASP A 58 23.97 5.88 -3.54
C ASP A 58 23.18 6.99 -2.84
N PHE A 59 23.68 7.38 -1.66
CA PHE A 59 22.98 8.32 -0.78
C PHE A 59 22.80 9.71 -1.38
N ALA A 60 23.77 10.19 -2.17
CA ALA A 60 23.71 11.53 -2.74
C ALA A 60 22.53 11.70 -3.71
N GLY A 61 22.19 10.66 -4.48
CA GLY A 61 21.06 10.66 -5.41
C GLY A 61 19.74 10.19 -4.81
N LEU A 62 19.78 9.26 -3.84
CA LEU A 62 18.60 8.51 -3.39
C LEU A 62 18.19 8.72 -1.93
N TRP A 63 18.76 9.67 -1.18
CA TRP A 63 18.40 9.88 0.24
C TRP A 63 16.88 10.01 0.48
N TRP A 64 16.14 10.62 -0.45
CA TRP A 64 14.70 10.82 -0.34
C TRP A 64 13.89 9.52 -0.42
N PHE A 65 14.45 8.43 -0.98
CA PHE A 65 13.83 7.11 -0.96
C PHE A 65 13.61 6.61 0.47
N VAL A 66 14.46 7.02 1.42
CA VAL A 66 14.29 6.65 2.84
C VAL A 66 12.99 7.22 3.40
N LEU A 67 12.66 8.48 3.06
CA LEU A 67 11.41 9.11 3.49
C LEU A 67 10.20 8.44 2.84
N VAL A 68 10.29 8.12 1.54
CA VAL A 68 9.22 7.44 0.81
C VAL A 68 9.01 6.02 1.33
N ALA A 69 10.09 5.28 1.63
CA ALA A 69 10.03 3.97 2.25
C ALA A 69 9.40 4.04 3.64
N ALA A 70 9.81 4.99 4.48
CA ALA A 70 9.23 5.19 5.81
C ALA A 70 7.73 5.49 5.74
N GLY A 71 7.30 6.40 4.87
CA GLY A 71 5.89 6.73 4.66
C GLY A 71 5.08 5.52 4.17
N SER A 72 5.59 4.82 3.16
CA SER A 72 4.96 3.62 2.59
C SER A 72 4.78 2.52 3.63
N TYR A 73 5.82 2.26 4.42
CA TYR A 73 5.78 1.25 5.47
C TYR A 73 4.84 1.65 6.62
N ALA A 74 4.79 2.92 7.00
CA ALA A 74 3.85 3.40 8.01
C ALA A 74 2.38 3.12 7.64
N PHE A 75 2.01 3.25 6.36
CA PHE A 75 0.69 2.86 5.87
C PHE A 75 0.43 1.35 6.01
N ALA A 76 1.41 0.52 5.64
CA ALA A 76 1.31 -0.93 5.77
C ALA A 76 1.18 -1.38 7.23
N VAL A 77 1.92 -0.74 8.15
CA VAL A 77 1.82 -0.98 9.59
C VAL A 77 0.45 -0.54 10.12
N ARG A 78 -0.06 0.62 9.71
CA ARG A 78 -1.42 1.07 10.13
C ARG A 78 -2.49 0.06 9.75
N ALA A 79 -2.41 -0.54 8.57
CA ALA A 79 -3.33 -1.59 8.15
C ALA A 79 -3.21 -2.84 9.02
N GLN A 80 -1.98 -3.31 9.30
CA GLN A 80 -1.77 -4.44 10.21
C GLN A 80 -2.31 -4.16 11.60
N VAL A 81 -2.05 -2.98 12.17
CA VAL A 81 -2.57 -2.59 13.47
C VAL A 81 -4.11 -2.58 13.46
N ALA A 82 -4.74 -2.12 12.38
CA ALA A 82 -6.19 -2.15 12.26
C ALA A 82 -6.75 -3.59 12.22
N ILE A 83 -6.08 -4.50 11.51
CA ILE A 83 -6.44 -5.92 11.46
C ILE A 83 -6.33 -6.55 12.86
N HIS A 84 -5.20 -6.35 13.55
CA HIS A 84 -4.94 -6.99 14.84
C HIS A 84 -5.81 -6.44 15.98
N ARG A 85 -6.05 -5.12 16.00
CA ARG A 85 -6.89 -4.51 17.04
C ARG A 85 -8.39 -4.83 16.85
N GLY A 86 -8.79 -5.22 15.65
CA GLY A 86 -10.20 -5.47 15.33
C GLY A 86 -11.11 -4.26 15.65
N GLY A 87 -12.36 -4.56 15.99
CA GLY A 87 -13.38 -3.57 16.39
C GLY A 87 -14.19 -2.99 15.23
N SER A 88 -15.21 -2.18 15.54
CA SER A 88 -16.09 -1.58 14.55
C SER A 88 -15.28 -0.77 13.51
N GLY A 89 -15.47 -1.06 12.23
CA GLY A 89 -14.78 -0.37 11.13
C GLY A 89 -13.31 -0.75 10.92
N TRP A 90 -12.84 -1.87 11.50
CA TRP A 90 -11.48 -2.37 11.24
C TRP A 90 -11.21 -2.58 9.74
N GLN A 91 -12.20 -3.07 8.99
CA GLN A 91 -12.09 -3.32 7.55
C GLN A 91 -11.79 -2.04 6.77
N ALA A 92 -12.56 -0.98 7.01
CA ALA A 92 -12.35 0.31 6.36
C ALA A 92 -10.98 0.92 6.71
N ARG A 93 -10.53 0.80 7.97
CA ARG A 93 -9.19 1.26 8.38
C ARG A 93 -8.07 0.46 7.73
N ALA A 94 -8.21 -0.87 7.64
CA ALA A 94 -7.25 -1.75 7.00
C ALA A 94 -7.14 -1.47 5.49
N VAL A 95 -8.29 -1.33 4.81
CA VAL A 95 -8.37 -0.95 3.39
C VAL A 95 -7.70 0.40 3.14
N ARG A 96 -7.95 1.42 3.99
CA ARG A 96 -7.28 2.73 3.86
C ARG A 96 -5.77 2.65 4.05
N GLY A 97 -5.30 1.82 4.99
CA GLY A 97 -3.87 1.62 5.19
C GLY A 97 -3.20 0.95 3.99
N PHE A 98 -3.72 -0.20 3.52
CA PHE A 98 -3.15 -0.88 2.34
C PHE A 98 -3.35 -0.10 1.05
N GLY A 99 -4.48 0.58 0.88
CA GLY A 99 -4.71 1.48 -0.24
C GLY A 99 -3.72 2.65 -0.26
N GLY A 100 -3.40 3.23 0.90
CA GLY A 100 -2.37 4.26 1.02
C GLY A 100 -0.98 3.76 0.62
N ALA A 101 -0.59 2.56 1.07
CA ALA A 101 0.65 1.92 0.65
C ALA A 101 0.68 1.63 -0.86
N TYR A 102 -0.47 1.26 -1.44
CA TYR A 102 -0.61 1.01 -2.88
C TYR A 102 -0.44 2.28 -3.71
N ILE A 103 -1.05 3.38 -3.27
CA ILE A 103 -0.88 4.69 -3.90
C ILE A 103 0.59 5.11 -3.81
N ALA A 104 1.25 4.93 -2.66
CA ALA A 104 2.65 5.26 -2.49
C ALA A 104 3.58 4.47 -3.43
N LEU A 105 3.31 3.18 -3.66
CA LEU A 105 4.02 2.37 -4.66
C LEU A 105 3.89 2.96 -6.07
N TRP A 106 2.67 3.30 -6.48
CA TRP A 106 2.45 3.93 -7.79
C TRP A 106 3.12 5.30 -7.90
N THR A 107 3.08 6.12 -6.84
CA THR A 107 3.80 7.39 -6.79
C THR A 107 5.29 7.18 -6.98
N ALA A 108 5.90 6.21 -6.30
CA ALA A 108 7.32 5.90 -6.47
C ALA A 108 7.65 5.47 -7.91
N ILE A 109 6.83 4.59 -8.52
CA ILE A 109 7.00 4.16 -9.91
C ILE A 109 6.97 5.38 -10.84
N VAL A 110 5.98 6.25 -10.70
CA VAL A 110 5.79 7.41 -11.57
C VAL A 110 6.92 8.42 -11.43
N VAL A 111 7.34 8.72 -10.20
CA VAL A 111 8.44 9.65 -9.92
C VAL A 111 9.76 9.17 -10.53
N VAL A 112 10.04 7.88 -10.43
CA VAL A 112 11.29 7.29 -10.94
C VAL A 112 11.24 7.12 -12.46
N SER A 113 10.06 6.87 -13.03
CA SER A 113 9.90 6.59 -14.47
C SER A 113 9.83 7.85 -15.33
N VAL A 114 9.40 8.99 -14.77
CA VAL A 114 9.25 10.27 -15.50
C VAL A 114 10.03 11.38 -14.79
N PRO A 115 11.37 11.35 -14.84
CA PRO A 115 12.18 12.39 -14.23
C PRO A 115 11.96 13.74 -14.95
N GLY A 116 11.96 14.83 -14.18
CA GLY A 116 11.92 16.21 -14.72
C GLY A 116 10.55 16.89 -14.75
N ILE A 117 9.45 16.20 -14.42
CA ILE A 117 8.12 16.81 -14.28
C ILE A 117 7.76 16.93 -12.79
N PRO A 118 7.85 18.12 -12.18
CA PRO A 118 7.77 18.30 -10.73
C PRO A 118 6.37 18.03 -10.14
N VAL A 119 5.33 17.86 -10.96
CA VAL A 119 3.94 17.64 -10.51
C VAL A 119 3.47 16.20 -10.75
N VAL A 120 4.27 15.37 -11.44
CA VAL A 120 3.83 14.02 -11.86
C VAL A 120 3.53 13.08 -10.68
N TRP A 121 4.21 13.29 -9.55
CA TRP A 121 3.98 12.56 -8.30
C TRP A 121 2.57 12.74 -7.73
N ALA A 122 1.89 13.84 -8.06
CA ALA A 122 0.54 14.11 -7.58
C ALA A 122 -0.50 13.25 -8.29
N VAL A 123 -0.23 12.74 -9.50
CA VAL A 123 -1.22 12.03 -10.32
C VAL A 123 -1.75 10.78 -9.62
N PRO A 124 -0.91 9.85 -9.10
CA PRO A 124 -1.42 8.67 -8.41
C PRO A 124 -2.19 9.01 -7.13
N ALA A 125 -1.79 10.07 -6.41
CA ALA A 125 -2.48 10.52 -5.21
C ALA A 125 -3.85 11.15 -5.54
N LEU A 126 -3.90 12.03 -6.54
CA LEU A 126 -5.11 12.73 -6.97
C LEU A 126 -6.18 11.76 -7.49
N VAL A 127 -5.77 10.67 -8.15
CA VAL A 127 -6.70 9.64 -8.64
C VAL A 127 -6.98 8.61 -7.56
N GLY A 128 -5.94 8.16 -6.87
CA GLY A 128 -6.02 7.05 -5.92
C GLY A 128 -6.74 7.40 -4.63
N ILE A 129 -6.55 8.60 -4.08
CA ILE A 129 -7.18 9.00 -2.82
C ILE A 129 -8.71 9.06 -2.96
N PRO A 130 -9.31 9.75 -3.94
CA PRO A 130 -10.77 9.76 -4.11
C PRO A 130 -11.35 8.37 -4.34
N ALA A 131 -10.68 7.54 -5.15
CA ALA A 131 -11.11 6.16 -5.40
C ALA A 131 -11.07 5.31 -4.12
N LEU A 132 -10.01 5.45 -3.32
CA LEU A 132 -9.84 4.74 -2.05
C LEU A 132 -10.88 5.18 -1.02
N GLU A 133 -11.13 6.48 -0.90
CA GLU A 133 -12.13 7.04 0.01
C GLU A 133 -13.53 6.57 -0.37
N TRP A 134 -13.89 6.65 -1.66
CA TRP A 134 -15.16 6.15 -2.17
C TRP A 134 -15.35 4.66 -1.87
N PHE A 135 -14.33 3.85 -2.11
CA PHE A 135 -14.37 2.41 -1.83
C PHE A 135 -14.52 2.12 -0.33
N ALA A 136 -13.76 2.80 0.53
CA ALA A 136 -13.84 2.64 1.98
C ALA A 136 -15.20 3.10 2.55
N HIS A 137 -15.78 4.17 2.02
CA HIS A 137 -17.12 4.62 2.39
C HIS A 137 -18.20 3.62 1.99
N THR A 138 -18.08 3.04 0.80
CA THR A 138 -19.01 2.01 0.30
C THR A 138 -19.02 0.79 1.22
N ILE A 139 -17.84 0.29 1.63
CA ILE A 139 -17.72 -0.81 2.60
C ILE A 139 -18.39 -0.44 3.93
N GLY A 140 -18.10 0.75 4.46
CA GLY A 140 -18.69 1.22 5.71
C GLY A 140 -20.22 1.36 5.66
N ALA A 141 -20.78 1.73 4.50
CA ALA A 141 -22.23 1.76 4.30
C ALA A 141 -22.83 0.35 4.25
N GLN A 142 -22.22 -0.59 3.52
CA GLN A 142 -22.66 -1.98 3.44
C GLN A 142 -22.66 -2.69 4.80
N LEU A 143 -21.63 -2.46 5.62
CA LEU A 143 -21.56 -3.04 6.96
C LEU A 143 -22.66 -2.52 7.89
N ARG A 144 -22.97 -1.21 7.81
CA ARG A 144 -24.06 -0.61 8.59
C ARG A 144 -25.42 -1.15 8.16
N ALA A 145 -25.64 -1.34 6.86
CA ALA A 145 -26.87 -1.93 6.34
C ALA A 145 -27.06 -3.38 6.84
N ARG A 146 -26.01 -4.21 6.80
CA ARG A 146 -26.05 -5.59 7.34
C ARG A 146 -26.30 -5.65 8.85
N ALA A 147 -25.82 -4.67 9.61
CA ALA A 147 -26.06 -4.61 11.05
C ALA A 147 -27.51 -4.17 11.38
N ALA A 148 -28.17 -3.44 10.49
CA ALA A 148 -29.54 -2.97 10.66
C ALA A 148 -30.60 -4.02 10.25
N ASP A 149 -30.23 -5.02 9.44
CA ASP A 149 -31.11 -6.12 9.02
C ASP A 149 -30.49 -7.50 9.36
N PRO A 150 -30.59 -7.94 10.63
CA PRO A 150 -30.03 -9.21 11.07
C PRO A 150 -30.82 -10.46 10.60
N MET A 151 -31.97 -10.30 9.93
CA MET A 151 -32.90 -11.38 9.57
C MET A 151 -32.86 -11.79 8.09
N ALA A 152 -32.01 -11.15 7.26
CA ALA A 152 -31.92 -11.42 5.81
C ALA A 152 -30.94 -12.57 5.43
N VAL A 153 -30.67 -13.51 6.33
CA VAL A 153 -29.82 -14.70 6.06
C VAL A 153 -30.64 -15.98 6.09
#